data_AF-A0A6B3TQE2-F1
#
_entry.id   AF-A0A6B3TQE2-F1
#
_cell.length_a   1.000
_cell.length_b   1.000
_cell.length_c   1.000
_cell.angle_alpha   90.00
_cell.angle_beta   90.00
_cell.angle_gamma   90.00
#
_symmetry.space_group_name_H-M   'P 1'
#
loop_
_entity.id
_entity.type
_entity.pdbx_description
1 polymer ?
#
loop_
_entity_poly.entity_id
_entity_poly.type
_entity_poly.pdbx_seq_one_letter_code
_entity_poly.pdbx_strand_id
1 'polypeptide(L)' 'MRKYAQVLLIIPFIGMCVLLPIANRIEPYILGMPFLLFWLVLWMVLSSLVLFIVYKLDPTNEGSEYE' A
#
# COMPACT_ATOMS: atom_id res chain seq x y z
N MET A 1 -6.49 12.88 17.02
CA MET A 1 -6.59 11.94 15.88
C MET A 1 -5.23 11.58 15.23
N ARG A 2 -4.09 11.97 15.83
CA ARG A 2 -2.72 11.80 15.28
C ARG A 2 -2.22 10.34 15.18
N LYS A 3 -2.72 9.42 16.01
CA LYS A 3 -2.23 8.02 16.07
C LYS A 3 -2.83 7.10 15.01
N TYR A 4 -3.92 7.50 14.35
CA TYR A 4 -4.62 6.64 13.40
C TYR A 4 -3.91 6.58 12.04
N ALA A 5 -3.19 7.63 11.63
CA ALA A 5 -2.45 7.66 10.37
C ALA A 5 -1.39 6.55 10.30
N GLN A 6 -0.70 6.27 11.40
CA GLN A 6 0.29 5.19 11.47
C GLN A 6 -0.34 3.79 11.31
N VAL A 7 -1.62 3.62 11.64
CA VAL A 7 -2.34 2.35 11.42
C VAL A 7 -2.54 2.09 9.92
N LEU A 8 -2.61 3.13 9.08
CA LEU A 8 -2.70 2.94 7.63
C LEU A 8 -1.46 2.24 7.04
N LEU A 9 -0.28 2.35 7.68
CA LEU A 9 0.94 1.68 7.24
C LEU A 9 0.87 0.15 7.34
N ILE A 10 -0.05 -0.37 8.16
CA ILE A 10 -0.26 -1.82 8.31
C ILE A 10 -1.09 -2.38 7.13
N ILE A 11 -1.87 -1.54 6.45
CA ILE A 11 -2.73 -1.93 5.33
C ILE A 11 -1.94 -2.63 4.20
N PRO A 12 -0.84 -2.07 3.67
CA PRO A 12 -0.05 -2.74 2.64
C PRO A 12 0.56 -4.07 3.10
N PHE A 13 0.92 -4.20 4.37
CA PHE A 13 1.42 -5.46 4.93
C PHE A 13 0.34 -6.54 4.98
N ILE A 14 -0.88 -6.20 5.43
CA ILE A 14 -2.01 -7.14 5.42
C ILE A 14 -2.34 -7.54 3.97
N GLY A 15 -2.37 -6.55 3.08
CA GLY A 15 -2.61 -6.74 1.67
C GLY A 15 -1.63 -7.67 0.96
N MET A 16 -0.35 -7.48 1.22
CA MET A 16 0.72 -8.30 0.64
C MET A 16 0.81 -9.69 1.28
N CYS A 17 0.73 -9.79 2.61
CA CYS A 17 1.03 -11.04 3.32
C CYS A 17 -0.21 -11.91 3.58
N VAL A 18 -1.32 -11.31 4.03
CA VAL A 18 -2.52 -12.08 4.46
C VAL A 18 -3.35 -12.50 3.26
N LEU A 19 -3.42 -11.66 2.23
CA LEU A 19 -4.16 -11.96 1.01
C LEU A 19 -3.32 -12.69 -0.04
N LEU A 20 -2.03 -12.98 0.24
CA LEU A 20 -1.17 -13.76 -0.64
C LEU A 20 -1.77 -15.11 -1.04
N PRO A 21 -2.38 -15.92 -0.15
CA PRO A 21 -2.98 -17.20 -0.54
C PRO A 21 -4.18 -17.05 -1.49
N ILE A 22 -4.87 -15.90 -1.41
CA ILE A 22 -6.00 -15.58 -2.29
C ILE A 22 -5.47 -15.11 -3.65
N ALA A 23 -4.36 -14.36 -3.65
CA ALA A 23 -3.71 -13.83 -4.83
C ALA A 23 -2.76 -14.80 -5.53
N ASN A 24 -2.37 -15.89 -4.88
CA ASN A 24 -1.52 -16.93 -5.45
C ASN A 24 -2.33 -17.84 -6.38
N ARG A 25 -2.88 -17.26 -7.44
CA ARG A 25 -3.60 -17.94 -8.52
C ARG A 25 -3.07 -17.44 -9.85
N ILE A 26 -2.88 -18.35 -10.80
CA ILE A 26 -2.41 -18.01 -12.16
C ILE A 26 -3.55 -17.38 -12.94
N GLU A 27 -4.76 -17.93 -12.80
CA GLU A 27 -6.00 -17.39 -13.35
C GLU A 27 -6.79 -16.67 -12.24
N PRO A 28 -7.39 -15.50 -12.53
CA PRO A 28 -7.57 -14.87 -13.85
C PRO A 28 -6.36 -14.05 -14.34
N TYR A 29 -6.26 -13.87 -15.65
CA TYR A 29 -5.33 -12.90 -16.24
C TYR A 29 -5.97 -11.50 -16.22
N ILE A 30 -5.26 -10.53 -15.64
CA ILE A 30 -5.68 -9.12 -15.61
C ILE A 30 -4.69 -8.34 -16.46
N LEU A 31 -5.19 -7.55 -17.43
CA LEU A 31 -4.35 -6.76 -18.35
C LEU A 31 -3.30 -7.61 -19.11
N GLY A 32 -3.60 -8.89 -19.38
CA GLY A 32 -2.68 -9.80 -20.06
C GLY A 32 -1.59 -10.40 -19.17
N MET A 33 -1.62 -10.14 -17.86
CA MET A 33 -0.66 -10.67 -16.88
C MET A 33 -1.36 -11.55 -15.82
N PRO A 34 -0.67 -12.57 -15.28
CA PRO A 34 -1.19 -13.40 -14.18
C PRO A 34 -1.66 -12.55 -12.99
N PHE A 35 -2.72 -12.98 -12.31
CA PHE A 35 -3.29 -12.26 -11.17
C PHE A 35 -2.25 -11.86 -10.12
N LEU A 36 -1.31 -12.77 -9.80
CA LEU A 36 -0.25 -12.51 -8.82
C LEU A 36 0.64 -11.32 -9.22
N LEU A 37 1.00 -11.21 -10.51
CA LEU A 37 1.80 -10.09 -10.99
C LEU A 37 1.01 -8.78 -10.91
N PHE A 38 -0.27 -8.80 -11.26
CA PHE A 38 -1.16 -7.64 -11.11
C PHE A 38 -1.29 -7.22 -9.65
N TRP A 39 -1.44 -8.18 -8.76
CA TRP A 39 -1.52 -7.97 -7.33
C TRP A 39 -0.27 -7.26 -6.79
N LEU A 40 0.92 -7.71 -7.16
CA LEU A 40 2.18 -7.09 -6.74
C LEU A 40 2.30 -5.63 -7.20
N VAL A 41 2.00 -5.36 -8.48
CA VAL A 41 2.04 -4.01 -9.04
C VAL A 41 0.99 -3.10 -8.40
N LEU A 42 -0.23 -3.61 -8.19
CA LEU A 42 -1.29 -2.89 -7.50
C LEU A 42 -0.84 -2.47 -6.09
N TRP A 43 -0.27 -3.39 -5.31
CA TRP A 43 0.20 -3.08 -3.96
C TRP A 43 1.41 -2.14 -3.93
N MET A 44 2.27 -2.17 -4.94
CA MET A 44 3.37 -1.20 -5.09
C MET A 44 2.84 0.23 -5.27
N VAL A 45 1.78 0.41 -6.07
CA VAL A 45 1.14 1.72 -6.25
C VAL A 45 0.38 2.14 -4.99
N LEU A 46 -0.40 1.22 -4.41
CA LEU A 46 -1.18 1.47 -3.19
C LEU A 46 -0.28 1.82 -1.99
N SER A 47 0.89 1.18 -1.83
CA SER A 47 1.80 1.52 -0.73
C SER A 47 2.33 2.95 -0.84
N SER A 48 2.66 3.41 -2.05
CA SER A 48 3.04 4.80 -2.30
C SER A 48 1.91 5.77 -1.98
N LEU A 49 0.67 5.44 -2.36
CA LEU A 49 -0.50 6.26 -2.03
C LEU A 49 -0.78 6.30 -0.52
N VAL A 50 -0.64 5.16 0.16
CA VAL A 50 -0.79 5.09 1.63
C VAL A 50 0.24 5.98 2.31
N LEU A 51 1.51 5.92 1.89
CA LEU A 51 2.56 6.80 2.42
C LEU A 51 2.26 8.27 2.15
N PHE A 52 1.81 8.61 0.94
CA PHE A 52 1.42 9.97 0.59
C PHE A 52 0.28 10.50 1.46
N ILE A 53 -0.75 9.68 1.70
CA ILE A 53 -1.88 10.02 2.58
C ILE A 53 -1.39 10.19 4.02
N VAL A 54 -0.53 9.29 4.51
CA VAL A 54 0.06 9.40 5.85
C VAL A 54 0.90 10.67 5.97
N TYR A 55 1.71 11.01 4.97
CA TYR A 55 2.49 12.26 4.93
C TYR A 55 1.60 13.49 4.99
N LYS A 56 0.53 13.53 4.18
CA LYS A 56 -0.44 14.64 4.19
C LYS A 56 -1.23 14.76 5.50
N LEU A 57 -1.46 13.64 6.19
CA LEU A 57 -2.21 13.58 7.45
C LEU A 57 -1.32 13.71 8.69
N ASP A 58 0.00 13.67 8.55
CA ASP A 58 0.93 13.90 9.64
C ASP A 58 1.35 15.38 9.68
N PRO A 59 0.65 16.22 10.46
CA PRO A 59 1.02 17.63 10.63
C PRO A 59 2.37 17.81 11.34
N THR A 60 3.00 16.72 11.81
CA THR A 60 4.34 16.77 12.40
C THR A 60 5.43 16.89 11.33
N ASN A 61 5.15 16.56 10.07
CA ASN A 61 6.12 16.65 8.97
C ASN A 61 6.18 18.03 8.30
N GLU A 62 5.43 19.01 8.80
CA GLU A 62 5.43 20.41 8.32
C GLU A 62 6.75 21.16 8.59
N GLY A 63 7.73 20.53 9.25
CA GLY A 63 9.00 21.16 9.66
C GLY A 63 10.29 20.57 9.08
N SER A 64 10.25 19.50 8.27
CA SER A 64 11.47 18.81 7.80
C SER A 64 11.83 19.04 6.34
N GLU A 65 11.18 19.99 5.66
CA GLU A 65 11.44 20.30 4.24
C GLU A 65 12.37 21.52 4.06
N TYR A 66 13.00 22.01 5.15
CA TYR A 66 13.88 23.20 5.16
C TYR A 66 15.26 22.98 5.82
N GLU A 67 15.79 21.76 5.89
CA GLU A 67 17.21 21.52 6.24
C GLU A 67 17.98 20.89 5.08
#